data_AF-A0AAV9B3Y5-F1
#
_entry.id   AF-A0AAV9B3Y5-F1
#
_cell.length_a   1.000
_cell.length_b   1.000
_cell.length_c   1.000
_cell.angle_alpha   90.00
_cell.angle_beta   90.00
_cell.angle_gamma   90.00
#
_symmetry.space_group_name_H-M   'P 1'
#
loop_
_entity.id
_entity.type
_entity.pdbx_description
1 polymer ?
#
loop_
_entity_poly.entity_id
_entity_poly.type
_entity_poly.pdbx_seq_one_letter_code
_entity_poly.pdbx_strand_id
1 'polypeptide(L)' 'MAFYGIASNLVVFLTTRLHEDTVSSVRSVNNWSGSVWLTPIIGAYIADSYAGRA' A
#
# COMPACT_ATOMS: atom_id res chain seq x y z
N MET A 1 -11.36 -5.17 -6.60
CA MET A 1 -11.14 -4.59 -7.95
C MET A 1 -10.65 -3.15 -7.91
N ALA A 2 -11.15 -2.28 -7.03
CA ALA A 2 -10.63 -0.90 -6.90
C ALA A 2 -9.16 -0.82 -6.46
N PHE A 3 -8.69 -1.73 -5.59
CA PHE A 3 -7.30 -1.76 -5.11
C PHE A 3 -6.27 -1.86 -6.25
N TYR A 4 -6.47 -2.79 -7.18
CA TYR A 4 -5.59 -2.96 -8.34
C TYR A 4 -5.67 -1.76 -9.29
N GLY A 5 -6.85 -1.13 -9.44
CA GLY A 5 -7.00 0.12 -10.21
C GLY A 5 -6.24 1.30 -9.60
N ILE A 6 -6.25 1.43 -8.26
CA ILE A 6 -5.49 2.45 -7.53
C ILE A 6 -3.98 2.20 -7.67
N ALA A 7 -3.54 0.93 -7.54
CA ALA A 7 -2.15 0.54 -7.73
C ALA A 7 -1.63 0.91 -9.14
N SER A 8 -2.40 0.59 -10.20
CA SER A 8 -2.03 0.98 -11.56
C SER A 8 -1.97 2.49 -11.76
N ASN A 9 -2.93 3.24 -11.22
CA ASN A 9 -2.93 4.70 -11.32
C ASN A 9 -1.71 5.31 -10.59
N LEU A 10 -1.30 4.71 -9.46
CA LEU A 10 -0.12 5.14 -8.71
C LEU A 10 1.18 4.89 -9.49
N VAL A 11 1.34 3.75 -10.17
CA VAL A 11 2.51 3.49 -11.05
C VAL A 11 2.58 4.55 -12.16
N VAL A 12 1.45 4.83 -12.81
CA VAL A 12 1.38 5.84 -13.87
C VAL A 12 1.70 7.22 -13.32
N PHE A 13 1.20 7.59 -12.13
CA PHE A 13 1.50 8.87 -11.50
C PHE A 13 2.99 9.03 -11.18
N LEU A 14 3.62 8.03 -10.56
CA LEU A 14 5.05 8.07 -10.23
C LEU A 14 5.92 8.15 -11.49
N THR A 15 5.57 7.38 -12.54
CA THR A 15 6.32 7.39 -13.81
C THR A 15 6.12 8.70 -14.59
N THR A 16 4.90 9.27 -14.61
CA THR A 16 4.55 10.39 -15.51
C THR A 16 4.67 11.76 -14.85
N ARG A 17 4.41 11.86 -13.54
CA ARG A 17 4.45 13.13 -12.80
C ARG A 17 5.74 13.31 -12.02
N LEU A 18 6.24 12.23 -11.43
CA LEU A 18 7.47 12.24 -10.65
C LEU A 18 8.71 11.93 -11.50
N HIS A 19 8.53 11.58 -12.79
CA HIS A 19 9.60 11.16 -13.72
C HIS A 19 10.49 10.06 -13.14
N GLU A 20 9.91 9.21 -12.28
CA GLU A 20 10.62 8.10 -11.68
C GLU A 20 10.80 6.99 -12.72
N ASP A 21 11.97 6.35 -12.71
CA ASP A 21 12.24 5.22 -13.60
C ASP A 21 11.17 4.14 -13.41
N THR A 22 10.69 3.53 -14.50
CA THR A 22 9.58 2.56 -14.49
C THR A 22 9.83 1.43 -13.47
N VAL A 23 11.09 1.01 -13.33
CA VAL A 23 11.49 -0.02 -12.36
C VAL A 23 11.33 0.48 -10.91
N SER A 24 11.66 1.75 -10.64
CA SER A 24 11.50 2.37 -9.32
C SER A 24 10.03 2.58 -8.96
N SER A 25 9.23 3.08 -9.91
CA SER A 25 7.77 3.25 -9.73
C SER A 25 7.09 1.92 -9.36
N VAL A 26 7.37 0.85 -10.11
CA VAL A 26 6.81 -0.48 -9.83
C VAL A 26 7.27 -1.01 -8.47
N ARG A 27 8.53 -0.79 -8.11
CA ARG A 27 9.07 -1.19 -6.80
C ARG A 27 8.37 -0.45 -5.65
N SER A 28 8.14 0.86 -5.80
CA SER A 28 7.43 1.68 -4.82
C SER A 28 5.98 1.21 -4.62
N VAL A 29 5.27 0.92 -5.71
CA VAL A 29 3.89 0.38 -5.63
C VAL A 29 3.85 -1.02 -5.03
N ASN A 30 4.85 -1.87 -5.29
CA ASN A 30 4.94 -3.19 -4.68
C ASN A 30 5.17 -3.09 -3.15
N ASN A 31 6.06 -2.20 -2.70
CA ASN A 31 6.26 -1.93 -1.28
C ASN A 31 5.00 -1.37 -0.60
N TRP A 32 4.28 -0.47 -1.28
CA TRP A 32 3.00 0.05 -0.79
C TRP A 32 1.96 -1.07 -0.66
N SER A 33 1.86 -1.94 -1.68
CA SER A 33 1.00 -3.12 -1.63
C SER A 33 1.35 -4.00 -0.43
N GLY A 34 2.62 -4.40 -0.27
CA GLY A 34 3.08 -5.20 0.86
C GLY A 34 2.74 -4.58 2.22
N SER A 35 2.82 -3.25 2.34
CA SER A 35 2.41 -2.53 3.56
C SER A 35 0.90 -2.64 3.80
N VAL A 36 0.06 -2.52 2.76
CA VAL A 36 -1.40 -2.69 2.88
C VAL A 36 -1.78 -4.10 3.34
N TRP A 37 -1.02 -5.12 2.94
CA TRP A 37 -1.21 -6.50 3.42
C TRP A 37 -0.78 -6.69 4.88
N LEU A 38 0.22 -5.94 5.36
CA LEU A 38 0.67 -5.97 6.76
C LEU A 38 -0.22 -5.13 7.70
N THR A 39 -0.84 -4.05 7.19
CA THR A 39 -1.75 -3.18 7.94
C THR A 39 -2.83 -3.93 8.74
N PRO A 40 -3.58 -4.91 8.20
CA PRO A 40 -4.58 -5.64 8.98
C PRO A 40 -3.97 -6.49 10.10
N ILE A 41 -2.73 -6.97 9.97
CA ILE A 41 -2.04 -7.72 11.03
C ILE A 41 -1.73 -6.77 12.20
N ILE A 42 -1.18 -5.60 11.89
CA ILE A 42 -0.88 -4.56 12.89
C ILE A 42 -2.18 -4.04 13.52
N GLY A 43 -3.21 -3.82 12.70
CA GLY A 43 -4.52 -3.35 13.15
C GLY A 43 -5.22 -4.36 14.07
N ALA A 44 -5.15 -5.66 13.74
CA ALA A 44 -5.67 -6.73 14.60
C ALA A 44 -4.92 -6.77 15.94
N TYR A 45 -3.59 -6.70 15.92
CA TYR A 45 -2.79 -6.67 17.15
C TYR A 45 -3.18 -5.49 18.05
N ILE A 46 -3.34 -4.29 17.48
CA ILE A 46 -3.77 -3.09 18.22
C ILE A 46 -5.21 -3.25 18.72
N ALA A 47 -6.13 -3.80 17.92
CA ALA A 47 -7.51 -4.03 18.32
C ALA A 47 -7.61 -5.06 19.46
N ASP A 48 -6.86 -6.16 19.41
CA ASP A 48 -6.84 -7.17 20.47
C ASP A 48 -6.23 -6.63 21.78
N SER A 49 -5.24 -5.75 21.68
CA SER A 49 -4.57 -5.17 22.86
C SER A 49 -5.30 -3.96 23.47
N TYR A 50 -6.00 -3.15 22.66
CA TYR A 50 -6.66 -1.92 23.12
C TYR A 50 -8.19 -1.94 23.05
N ALA A 51 -8.80 -2.61 22.07
CA ALA A 51 -10.26 -2.64 21.88
C ALA A 51 -10.93 -3.89 22.48
N GLY A 52 -10.19 -4.96 22.77
CA GLY A 52 -10.69 -6.16 23.48
C GLY A 52 -10.86 -5.98 25.00
N ARG A 53 -10.62 -4.77 25.54
CA ARG A 53 -10.83 -4.42 26.97
C ARG A 53 -11.92 -3.35 27.17
N ALA A 54 -12.97 -3.38 26.36
CA ALA A 54 -14.22 -2.64 26.59
C ALA A 54 -15.39 -3.63 26.76
#